data_AF-A0A938GLN0-F1
#
_entry.id   AF-A0A938GLN0-F1
#
_cell.length_a   1.000
_cell.length_b   1.000
_cell.length_c   1.000
_cell.angle_alpha   90.00
_cell.angle_beta   90.00
_cell.angle_gamma   90.00
#
_symmetry.space_group_name_H-M   'P 1'
#
loop_
_entity.id
_entity.type
_entity.pdbx_description
1 polymer ?
#
loop_
_entity_poly.entity_id
_entity_poly.type
_entity_poly.pdbx_seq_one_letter_code
_entity_poly.pdbx_strand_id
1 'polypeptide(L)' 'MGSTDEDGVEVASRPFDERNLFATIFKALEIDPYQPYNLPDLPTFYRVEDRAEPIGELLV' A
#
# COMPACT_ATOMS: atom_id res chain seq x y z
N MET A 1 9.96 -9.11 -6.31
CA MET A 1 10.47 -9.06 -4.93
C MET A 1 11.40 -7.87 -4.85
N GLY A 2 11.05 -6.84 -4.06
CA GLY A 2 11.90 -5.66 -3.90
C GLY A 2 13.25 -6.07 -3.35
N SER A 3 14.33 -5.61 -3.98
CA SER A 3 15.70 -5.81 -3.51
C SER A 3 16.18 -4.49 -2.94
N THR A 4 16.92 -4.52 -1.84
CA THR A 4 17.74 -3.40 -1.39
C THR A 4 19.12 -3.44 -2.04
N ASP A 5 19.85 -2.33 -2.01
CA ASP A 5 21.26 -2.24 -2.40
C ASP A 5 22.18 -3.04 -1.46
N GLU A 6 23.48 -3.06 -1.77
CA GLU A 6 24.49 -3.81 -1.00
C GLU A 6 24.62 -3.33 0.45
N ASP A 7 24.21 -2.08 0.74
CA ASP A 7 24.25 -1.45 2.06
C ASP A 7 22.90 -1.58 2.81
N GLY A 8 21.86 -2.09 2.15
CA GLY A 8 20.51 -2.23 2.71
C GLY A 8 19.72 -0.93 2.80
N VAL A 9 20.13 0.14 2.10
CA VAL A 9 19.61 1.50 2.29
C VAL A 9 18.60 1.88 1.21
N GLU A 10 18.94 1.70 -0.06
CA GLU A 10 18.06 2.07 -1.18
C GLU A 10 17.39 0.85 -1.80
N VAL A 11 16.15 1.03 -2.28
CA VAL A 11 15.43 -0.02 -3.00
C VAL A 11 15.95 -0.09 -4.43
N ALA A 12 16.75 -1.11 -4.72
CA ALA A 12 17.43 -1.35 -5.99
C ALA A 12 16.50 -1.75 -7.15
N SER A 13 15.25 -2.18 -6.89
CA SER A 13 14.28 -2.44 -7.97
C SER A 13 12.82 -2.27 -7.54
N ARG A 14 12.05 -1.54 -8.38
CA ARG A 14 10.60 -1.24 -8.24
C ARG A 14 10.22 -0.75 -6.83
N PRO A 15 10.29 0.56 -6.56
CA PRO A 15 10.05 1.10 -5.22
C PRO A 15 8.55 1.10 -4.90
N PHE A 16 8.02 -0.07 -4.53
CA PHE A 16 6.76 -0.15 -3.82
C PHE A 16 7.03 0.17 -2.35
N ASP A 17 6.20 1.03 -1.76
CA ASP A 17 6.23 1.31 -0.33
C ASP A 17 5.13 0.54 0.42
N GLU A 18 4.99 0.77 1.72
CA GLU A 18 3.99 0.14 2.55
C GLU A 18 2.55 0.42 2.07
N ARG A 19 2.29 1.58 1.46
CA ARG A 19 0.95 1.94 0.97
C ARG A 19 0.58 1.04 -0.20
N ASN A 20 1.50 0.77 -1.12
CA ASN A 20 1.28 -0.20 -2.20
C ASN A 20 1.04 -1.61 -1.64
N LEU A 21 1.78 -2.02 -0.62
CA LEU A 21 1.60 -3.32 0.03
C LEU A 21 0.20 -3.46 0.63
N PHE A 22 -0.25 -2.49 1.44
CA PHE A 22 -1.58 -2.53 2.04
C PHE A 22 -2.69 -2.44 1.00
N ALA A 23 -2.53 -1.63 -0.06
CA ALA A 23 -3.48 -1.58 -1.17
C ALA A 23 -3.65 -2.95 -1.83
N THR A 24 -2.55 -3.68 -2.00
CA THR A 24 -2.54 -5.05 -2.54
C THR A 24 -3.26 -6.02 -1.62
N ILE A 25 -2.96 -5.99 -0.32
CA ILE A 25 -3.58 -6.89 0.67
C ILE A 25 -5.10 -6.68 0.72
N PHE A 26 -5.56 -5.43 0.84
CA PHE A 26 -6.99 -5.15 0.84
C PHE A 26 -7.65 -5.60 -0.45
N LYS A 27 -7.04 -5.31 -1.60
CA LYS A 27 -7.57 -5.73 -2.90
C LYS A 27 -7.67 -7.25 -3.03
N ALA A 28 -6.65 -8.00 -2.59
CA ALA A 28 -6.62 -9.47 -2.61
C ALA A 28 -7.68 -10.09 -1.69
N LEU A 29 -8.06 -9.39 -0.63
CA LEU A 29 -9.13 -9.80 0.29
C LEU A 29 -10.53 -9.32 -0.14
N GLU A 30 -10.66 -8.76 -1.35
CA GLU A 30 -11.89 -8.13 -1.87
C GLU A 30 -12.42 -6.99 -1.00
N ILE A 31 -11.54 -6.34 -0.24
CA ILE A 31 -11.82 -5.17 0.59
C ILE A 31 -11.43 -3.92 -0.19
N ASP A 32 -12.26 -2.87 -0.14
CA ASP A 32 -11.93 -1.58 -0.75
C ASP A 32 -10.70 -0.95 -0.06
N PRO A 33 -9.54 -0.82 -0.73
CA PRO A 33 -8.33 -0.25 -0.14
C PRO A 33 -8.45 1.24 0.16
N TYR A 34 -9.42 1.94 -0.41
CA TYR A 34 -9.57 3.39 -0.28
C TYR A 34 -10.77 3.78 0.58
N GLN A 35 -11.33 2.83 1.32
CA GLN A 35 -12.46 3.11 2.19
C GLN A 35 -12.07 4.14 3.26
N PRO A 36 -12.88 5.21 3.44
CA PRO A 36 -12.70 6.16 4.53
C PRO A 36 -13.21 5.58 5.86
N TYR A 37 -12.52 5.95 6.94
CA TYR A 37 -12.97 5.79 8.31
C TYR A 37 -13.29 7.16 8.90
N ASN A 38 -14.57 7.39 9.16
CA ASN A 38 -15.04 8.59 9.83
C ASN A 38 -15.10 8.33 11.34
N LEU A 39 -14.19 8.95 12.07
CA LEU A 39 -14.17 8.92 13.53
C LEU A 39 -14.64 10.29 14.04
N PRO A 40 -15.67 10.35 14.92
CA PRO A 40 -16.13 11.62 15.48
C PRO A 40 -14.98 12.41 16.09
N ASP A 41 -14.98 13.72 15.86
CA ASP A 41 -13.99 14.69 16.38
C ASP A 41 -12.53 14.48 15.91
N LEU A 42 -12.29 13.59 14.94
CA LEU A 42 -10.98 13.36 14.33
C LEU A 42 -10.99 13.61 12.82
N PRO A 43 -9.82 13.79 12.18
CA PRO A 43 -9.72 13.80 10.72
C PRO A 43 -10.27 12.52 10.09
N THR A 44 -10.68 12.60 8.82
CA THR A 44 -11.00 11.40 8.04
C THR A 44 -9.71 10.67 7.71
N PHE A 45 -9.67 9.38 8.03
CA PHE A 45 -8.57 8.49 7.66
C PHE A 45 -9.01 7.59 6.50
N TYR A 46 -8.05 7.08 5.73
CA TYR A 46 -8.30 6.07 4.71
C TYR A 46 -7.53 4.81 5.06
N ARG A 47 -8.03 3.63 4.64
CA ARG A 47 -7.28 2.37 4.75
C ARG A 47 -5.90 2.47 4.12
N VAL A 48 -5.83 3.11 2.95
CA VAL A 48 -4.60 3.46 2.24
C VAL A 48 -4.68 4.92 1.82
N GLU A 49 -3.72 5.70 2.29
CA GLU A 49 -3.59 7.13 1.98
C GLU A 49 -3.03 7.35 0.56
N ASP A 50 -3.23 8.55 0.03
CA ASP A 50 -2.74 9.00 -1.29
C ASP A 50 -3.17 8.16 -2.51
N ARG A 51 -4.12 7.23 -2.32
CA ARG A 51 -4.58 6.30 -3.35
C ARG A 51 -3.43 5.51 -4.01
N ALA A 52 -2.45 5.09 -3.21
CA ALA A 52 -1.38 4.23 -3.71
C ALA A 52 -1.96 2.97 -4.37
N GLU A 53 -1.51 2.67 -5.59
CA GLU A 53 -2.07 1.57 -6.36
C GLU A 53 -1.61 0.20 -5.83
N PRO A 54 -2.47 -0.83 -5.87
CA PRO A 54 -2.05 -2.21 -5.62
C PRO A 54 -0.92 -2.65 -6.56
N ILE A 55 -0.06 -3.52 -6.06
CA ILE A 55 0.99 -4.19 -6.83
C ILE A 55 0.30 -5.23 -7.72
N GLY A 56 -0.08 -4.81 -8.92
CA GLY A 56 -0.83 -5.64 -9.87
C GLY A 56 -0.13 -6.97 -10.20
N GLU A 57 1.19 -7.02 -10.12
CA GLU A 57 2.00 -8.24 -10.33
C GLU A 57 1.73 -9.35 -9.30
N LEU A 58 1.15 -9.02 -8.14
CA LEU A 58 0.82 -9.96 -7.07
C LEU A 58 -0.64 -10.40 -7.06
N LEU A 59 -1.48 -9.79 -7.89
CA LEU A 59 -2.91 -10.11 -8.02
C LEU A 59 -3.07 -11.06 -9.22
N VAL A 60 -3.21 -12.36 -8.94
CA VAL A 60 -3.36 -13.46 -9.93
C VAL A 60 -4.83 -13.71 -10.28
#